data_AF-A0A1I8ENA0-F1
#
_entry.id   AF-A0A1I8ENA0-F1
#
_cell.length_a   1.000
_cell.length_b   1.000
_cell.length_c   1.000
_cell.angle_alpha   90.00
_cell.angle_beta   90.00
_cell.angle_gamma   90.00
#
_symmetry.space_group_name_H-M   'P 1'
#
loop_
_entity.id
_entity.type
_entity.pdbx_description
1 polymer ?
#
loop_
_entity_poly.entity_id
_entity_poly.type
_entity_poly.pdbx_seq_one_letter_code
_entity_poly.pdbx_strand_id
1 'polypeptide(L)'
;MQVMEGKQWEECFGEVLFPLLQKLLENLSPMDPIGMEETRVRVMQLISKILLNHLTPLSLLASFRSLWLRLLDYMDQYLHADRSELLSESIPESLKNMILVMDNTEMFNTIPDLYDMTVTRIGTFLPELLAEVMPGPPRRYFYYS
;
A
#
# COMPACT_ATOMS: atom_id res chain seq x y z
N MET A 1 21.93 16.78 3.17
CA MET A 1 21.12 15.71 2.56
C MET A 1 20.00 16.38 1.80
N GLN A 2 19.96 16.24 0.48
CA GLN A 2 18.90 16.82 -0.34
C GLN A 2 17.65 15.95 -0.11
N VAL A 3 16.60 16.54 0.45
CA VAL A 3 15.31 15.85 0.63
C VAL A 3 14.65 15.81 -0.74
N MET A 4 14.43 14.61 -1.28
CA MET A 4 13.71 14.44 -2.54
C MET A 4 12.29 15.00 -2.41
N GLU A 5 11.86 15.78 -3.40
CA GLU A 5 10.51 16.33 -3.48
C GLU A 5 9.47 15.23 -3.79
N GLY A 6 8.19 15.50 -3.50
CA GLY A 6 7.10 14.53 -3.73
C GLY A 6 7.12 13.94 -5.14
N LYS A 7 7.34 14.79 -6.16
CA LYS A 7 7.42 14.35 -7.57
C LYS A 7 8.59 13.40 -7.83
N GLN A 8 9.75 13.62 -7.21
CA GLN A 8 10.90 12.73 -7.36
C GLN A 8 10.65 11.38 -6.70
N TRP A 9 9.91 11.36 -5.60
CA TRP A 9 9.46 10.12 -4.99
C TRP A 9 8.45 9.40 -5.88
N GLU A 10 7.47 10.10 -6.44
CA GLU A 10 6.53 9.51 -7.40
C GLU A 10 7.27 8.89 -8.59
N GLU A 11 8.23 9.58 -9.18
CA GLU A 11 9.09 9.06 -10.25
C GLU A 11 9.87 7.82 -9.79
N CYS A 12 10.41 7.82 -8.57
CA CYS A 12 11.09 6.65 -7.99
C CYS A 12 10.13 5.45 -7.85
N PHE A 13 8.88 5.68 -7.41
CA PHE A 13 7.86 4.63 -7.39
C PHE A 13 7.57 4.11 -8.80
N GLY A 14 7.33 5.01 -9.75
CA GLY A 14 6.97 4.71 -11.13
C GLY A 14 8.05 3.95 -11.91
N GLU A 15 9.30 4.41 -11.83
CA GLU A 15 10.40 3.98 -12.68
C GLU A 15 11.31 2.92 -12.03
N VAL A 16 11.28 2.80 -10.70
CA VAL A 16 12.17 1.89 -9.98
C VAL A 16 11.40 0.88 -9.13
N LEU A 17 10.56 1.33 -8.20
CA LEU A 17 9.94 0.43 -7.22
C LEU A 17 8.87 -0.48 -7.85
N PHE A 18 7.99 0.05 -8.70
CA PHE A 18 6.99 -0.77 -9.37
C PHE A 18 7.58 -1.74 -10.39
N PRO A 19 8.56 -1.35 -11.24
CA PRO A 19 9.26 -2.32 -12.09
C PRO A 19 10.01 -3.39 -11.30
N LEU A 20 10.57 -3.04 -10.13
CA LEU A 20 11.20 -4.02 -9.24
C LEU A 20 10.17 -5.05 -8.73
N LEU A 21 9.01 -4.59 -8.26
CA LEU A 21 7.91 -5.49 -7.84
C LEU A 21 7.46 -6.39 -8.99
N GLN A 22 7.24 -5.81 -10.18
CA GLN A 22 6.84 -6.58 -11.34
C GLN A 22 7.84 -7.68 -11.69
N LYS A 23 9.15 -7.37 -11.69
CA LYS A 23 10.20 -8.38 -11.94
C LYS A 23 10.22 -9.45 -10.86
N LEU A 24 10.03 -9.10 -9.60
CA LEU A 24 10.04 -10.07 -8.51
C LEU A 24 8.82 -11.00 -8.51
N LEU A 25 7.70 -10.59 -9.11
CA LEU A 25 6.56 -11.48 -9.38
C LEU A 25 6.89 -12.54 -10.44
N GLU A 26 7.88 -12.30 -11.30
CA GLU A 26 8.37 -13.31 -12.24
C GLU A 26 9.15 -14.40 -11.48
N ASN A 27 9.12 -15.64 -12.00
CA ASN A 27 9.86 -16.76 -11.42
C ASN A 27 11.35 -16.67 -11.80
N LEU A 28 12.06 -15.68 -11.25
CA LEU A 28 13.45 -15.36 -11.62
C LEU A 28 14.45 -16.43 -11.18
N SER A 29 14.18 -17.15 -10.07
CA SER A 29 15.04 -18.21 -9.56
C SER A 29 14.21 -19.42 -9.12
N PRO A 30 13.81 -20.29 -10.06
CA PRO A 30 13.05 -21.50 -9.73
C PRO A 30 13.83 -22.48 -8.86
N MET A 31 15.15 -22.30 -8.74
CA MET A 31 16.04 -23.13 -7.93
C MET A 31 16.12 -22.68 -6.46
N ASP A 32 15.65 -21.47 -6.13
CA ASP A 32 15.61 -20.95 -4.76
C ASP A 32 14.29 -20.19 -4.48
N PRO A 33 13.15 -20.90 -4.43
CA PRO A 33 11.85 -20.28 -4.20
C PRO A 33 11.74 -19.61 -2.82
N ILE A 34 12.41 -20.17 -1.80
CA ILE A 34 12.37 -19.65 -0.43
C ILE A 34 13.14 -18.33 -0.33
N GLY A 35 14.36 -18.25 -0.88
CA GLY A 35 15.12 -17.00 -0.90
C GLY A 35 14.43 -15.90 -1.72
N MET A 36 13.71 -16.28 -2.78
CA MET A 36 12.88 -15.36 -3.55
C MET A 36 11.69 -14.85 -2.73
N GLU A 37 10.99 -15.71 -2.00
CA GLU A 37 9.90 -15.34 -1.09
C GLU A 37 10.36 -14.34 -0.02
N GLU A 38 11.48 -14.60 0.66
CA GLU A 38 12.06 -13.66 1.63
C GLU A 38 12.39 -12.31 1.00
N THR A 39 12.93 -12.32 -0.22
CA THR A 39 13.27 -11.11 -0.96
C THR A 39 12.02 -10.30 -1.29
N ARG A 40 10.94 -10.97 -1.72
CA ARG A 40 9.64 -10.35 -1.99
C ARG A 40 9.07 -9.67 -0.74
N VAL A 41 9.07 -10.36 0.40
CA VAL A 41 8.64 -9.80 1.69
C VAL A 41 9.46 -8.56 2.05
N ARG A 42 10.79 -8.65 1.98
CA ARG A 42 11.68 -7.53 2.31
C ARG A 42 11.45 -6.31 1.42
N VAL A 43 11.27 -6.53 0.12
CA VAL A 43 10.99 -5.42 -0.83
C VAL A 43 9.61 -4.82 -0.56
N MET A 44 8.59 -5.63 -0.27
CA MET A 44 7.26 -5.13 0.08
C MET A 44 7.31 -4.26 1.34
N GLN A 45 8.00 -4.72 2.39
CA GLN A 45 8.20 -3.96 3.62
C GLN A 45 9.03 -2.69 3.39
N LEU A 46 10.03 -2.72 2.51
CA LEU A 46 10.82 -1.55 2.15
C LEU A 46 9.96 -0.48 1.46
N ILE A 47 9.18 -0.87 0.46
CA ILE A 47 8.29 0.04 -0.26
C ILE A 47 7.25 0.62 0.69
N SER A 48 6.72 -0.21 1.60
CA SER A 48 5.83 0.24 2.66
C SER A 48 6.44 1.36 3.51
N LYS A 49 7.67 1.13 3.99
CA LYS A 49 8.41 2.13 4.77
C LYS A 49 8.72 3.39 3.98
N ILE A 50 9.11 3.27 2.71
CA ILE A 50 9.39 4.43 1.85
C ILE A 50 8.12 5.27 1.66
N LEU A 51 6.98 4.63 1.36
CA LEU A 51 5.69 5.32 1.24
C LEU A 51 5.37 6.09 2.52
N LEU A 52 5.46 5.43 3.68
CA LEU A 52 5.13 6.03 4.98
C LEU A 52 6.08 7.18 5.35
N ASN A 53 7.39 7.01 5.15
CA ASN A 53 8.39 8.04 5.43
C ASN A 53 8.24 9.29 4.56
N HIS A 54 7.69 9.12 3.35
CA HIS A 54 7.47 10.20 2.39
C HIS A 54 5.99 10.42 2.11
N LEU A 55 5.12 10.03 3.04
CA LEU A 55 3.68 10.07 2.86
C LEU A 55 3.20 11.51 2.69
N THR A 56 3.65 12.44 3.52
CA THR A 56 3.29 13.86 3.44
C THR A 56 3.62 14.51 2.08
N PRO A 57 4.86 14.45 1.56
CA PRO A 57 5.14 15.03 0.26
C PRO A 57 4.45 14.30 -0.90
N LEU A 58 4.23 12.99 -0.79
CA LEU A 58 3.51 12.21 -1.80
C LEU A 58 2.01 12.54 -1.82
N SER A 59 1.40 12.73 -0.66
CA SER A 59 -0.05 12.94 -0.52
C SER A 59 -0.52 14.30 -1.05
N LEU A 60 0.40 15.27 -1.13
CA LEU A 60 0.16 16.57 -1.76
C LEU A 60 0.08 16.49 -3.30
N LEU A 61 0.49 15.39 -3.91
CA LEU A 61 0.42 15.20 -5.36
C LEU A 61 -1.01 14.87 -5.78
N ALA A 62 -1.46 15.48 -6.89
CA ALA A 62 -2.78 15.17 -7.48
C ALA A 62 -2.90 13.70 -7.92
N SER A 63 -1.78 13.05 -8.21
CA SER A 63 -1.64 11.66 -8.64
C SER A 63 -1.50 10.65 -7.50
N PHE A 64 -1.45 11.10 -6.24
CA PHE A 64 -1.26 10.22 -5.08
C PHE A 64 -2.26 9.05 -5.04
N ARG A 65 -3.53 9.32 -5.37
CA ARG A 65 -4.58 8.30 -5.43
C ARG A 65 -4.24 7.17 -6.41
N SER A 66 -3.73 7.52 -7.59
CA SER A 66 -3.32 6.55 -8.60
C SER A 66 -2.11 5.74 -8.14
N LEU A 67 -1.15 6.38 -7.47
CA LEU A 67 0.02 5.71 -6.89
C LEU A 67 -0.40 4.72 -5.79
N TRP A 68 -1.31 5.14 -4.91
CA TRP A 68 -1.87 4.31 -3.84
C TRP A 68 -2.60 3.08 -4.39
N LEU A 69 -3.54 3.26 -5.32
CA LEU A 69 -4.26 2.14 -5.94
C LEU A 69 -3.31 1.17 -6.63
N ARG A 70 -2.31 1.68 -7.36
CA ARG A 70 -1.31 0.84 -8.02
C ARG A 70 -0.50 0.02 -7.02
N LEU A 71 -0.17 0.58 -5.86
CA LEU A 71 0.49 -0.17 -4.79
C LEU A 71 -0.42 -1.27 -4.23
N LEU A 72 -1.71 -0.98 -4.00
CA LEU A 72 -2.70 -1.99 -3.58
C LEU A 72 -2.81 -3.12 -4.62
N ASP A 73 -2.77 -2.79 -5.90
CA ASP A 73 -2.80 -3.78 -6.99
C ASP A 73 -1.59 -4.72 -6.97
N TYR A 74 -0.39 -4.20 -6.65
CA TYR A 74 0.76 -5.08 -6.45
C TYR A 74 0.58 -5.95 -5.20
N MET A 75 0.17 -5.38 -4.07
CA MET A 75 -0.02 -6.17 -2.84
C MET A 75 -1.02 -7.32 -3.02
N ASP A 76 -2.11 -7.08 -3.74
CA ASP A 76 -3.08 -8.09 -4.12
C ASP A 76 -2.47 -9.18 -5.03
N GLN A 77 -1.70 -8.79 -6.04
CA GLN A 77 -0.98 -9.75 -6.89
C GLN A 77 -0.01 -10.62 -6.09
N TYR A 78 0.73 -10.05 -5.15
CA TYR A 78 1.67 -10.79 -4.31
C TYR A 78 0.99 -11.78 -3.36
N LEU A 79 -0.19 -11.43 -2.83
CA LEU A 79 -0.99 -12.37 -2.02
C LEU A 79 -1.41 -13.60 -2.82
N HIS A 80 -1.70 -13.42 -4.10
CA HIS A 80 -2.16 -14.49 -4.99
C HIS A 80 -1.03 -15.25 -5.71
N ALA A 81 0.15 -14.65 -5.85
CA ALA A 81 1.22 -15.17 -6.71
C ALA A 81 1.93 -16.41 -6.15
N ASP A 82 2.12 -16.52 -4.83
CA ASP A 82 3.08 -17.49 -4.28
C ASP A 82 2.51 -18.53 -3.29
N ARG A 83 1.23 -18.47 -2.90
CA ARG A 83 0.70 -19.28 -1.76
C ARG A 83 1.66 -19.29 -0.55
N SER A 84 2.36 -18.18 -0.38
CA SER A 84 3.40 -17.99 0.61
C SER A 84 2.74 -17.60 1.92
N GLU A 85 2.98 -18.39 2.97
CA GLU A 85 2.50 -18.06 4.31
C GLU A 85 3.12 -16.73 4.78
N LEU A 86 4.40 -16.49 4.49
CA LEU A 86 5.09 -15.25 4.88
C LEU A 86 4.50 -13.99 4.22
N LEU A 87 4.18 -14.05 2.93
CA LEU A 87 3.53 -12.93 2.23
C LEU A 87 2.08 -12.76 2.71
N SER A 88 1.38 -13.87 2.96
CA SER A 88 0.00 -13.85 3.47
C SER A 88 -0.13 -13.18 4.83
N GLU A 89 0.92 -13.22 5.66
CA GLU A 89 0.97 -12.51 6.94
C GLU A 89 1.55 -11.09 6.81
N SER A 90 2.66 -10.93 6.07
CA SER A 90 3.38 -9.66 6.02
C SER A 90 2.65 -8.57 5.23
N ILE A 91 1.84 -8.92 4.23
CA ILE A 91 1.11 -7.94 3.41
C ILE A 91 -0.05 -7.30 4.19
N PRO A 92 -0.97 -8.07 4.81
CA PRO A 92 -2.01 -7.48 5.65
C PRO A 92 -1.45 -6.63 6.78
N GLU A 93 -0.37 -7.08 7.44
CA GLU A 93 0.30 -6.32 8.50
C GLU A 93 0.89 -5.00 7.98
N SER A 94 1.50 -5.01 6.79
CA SER A 94 2.01 -3.79 6.16
C SER A 94 0.88 -2.83 5.79
N LEU A 95 -0.20 -3.33 5.21
CA LEU A 95 -1.39 -2.54 4.85
C LEU A 95 -2.07 -1.92 6.07
N LYS A 96 -2.24 -2.71 7.13
CA LYS A 96 -2.76 -2.25 8.43
C LYS A 96 -2.01 -1.03 8.90
N ASN A 97 -0.68 -1.14 8.97
CA ASN A 97 0.18 -0.06 9.42
C ASN A 97 0.08 1.19 8.52
N MET A 98 0.03 1.01 7.19
CA MET A 98 -0.17 2.13 6.27
C MET A 98 -1.49 2.85 6.50
N ILE A 99 -2.58 2.10 6.56
CA ILE A 99 -3.93 2.63 6.72
C ILE A 99 -4.05 3.38 8.04
N LEU A 100 -3.57 2.78 9.14
CA LEU A 100 -3.61 3.43 10.44
C LEU A 100 -2.81 4.74 10.45
N VAL A 101 -1.65 4.79 9.79
CA VAL A 101 -0.87 6.03 9.66
C VAL A 101 -1.60 7.06 8.79
N MET A 102 -2.21 6.64 7.67
CA MET A 102 -2.99 7.53 6.80
C MET A 102 -4.23 8.10 7.52
N ASP A 103 -4.87 7.31 8.37
CA ASP A 103 -6.00 7.74 9.19
C ASP A 103 -5.56 8.71 10.30
N ASN A 104 -4.49 8.38 11.03
CA ASN A 104 -3.90 9.24 12.06
C ASN A 104 -3.36 10.58 11.52
N THR A 105 -3.06 10.66 10.23
CA THR A 105 -2.62 11.88 9.54
C THR A 105 -3.75 12.61 8.82
N GLU A 106 -5.01 12.19 9.08
CA GLU A 106 -6.24 12.76 8.52
C GLU A 106 -6.28 12.75 6.97
N MET A 107 -5.48 11.92 6.30
CA MET A 107 -5.43 11.90 4.84
C MET A 107 -6.73 11.40 4.22
N PHE A 108 -7.39 10.45 4.87
CA PHE A 108 -8.70 9.96 4.43
C PHE A 108 -9.80 11.04 4.50
N ASN A 109 -9.65 12.02 5.39
CA ASN A 109 -10.58 13.16 5.49
C ASN A 109 -10.18 14.31 4.55
N THR A 110 -8.88 14.47 4.27
CA THR A 110 -8.33 15.59 3.50
C THR A 110 -8.33 15.32 2.00
N ILE A 111 -8.09 14.08 1.58
CA ILE A 111 -7.97 13.70 0.16
C ILE A 111 -9.31 13.11 -0.30
N PRO A 112 -10.02 13.79 -1.22
CA PRO A 112 -11.30 13.30 -1.71
C PRO A 112 -11.17 11.91 -2.32
N ASP A 113 -12.18 11.08 -2.05
CA ASP A 113 -12.36 9.70 -2.55
C ASP A 113 -11.31 8.69 -2.10
N LEU A 114 -10.27 9.10 -1.37
CA LEU A 114 -9.19 8.20 -0.94
C LEU A 114 -9.69 7.12 0.02
N TYR A 115 -10.56 7.49 0.95
CA TYR A 115 -11.19 6.53 1.85
C TYR A 115 -12.03 5.51 1.08
N ASP A 116 -12.99 5.98 0.28
CA ASP A 116 -13.92 5.11 -0.45
C ASP A 116 -13.20 4.18 -1.43
N MET A 117 -12.17 4.66 -2.14
CA MET A 117 -11.38 3.79 -3.02
C MET A 117 -10.57 2.76 -2.25
N THR A 118 -10.04 3.12 -1.07
CA THR A 118 -9.24 2.20 -0.24
C THR A 118 -10.12 1.10 0.31
N VAL A 119 -11.28 1.46 0.87
CA VAL A 119 -12.30 0.52 1.34
C VAL A 119 -12.73 -0.41 0.22
N THR A 120 -13.09 0.16 -0.94
CA THR A 120 -13.54 -0.61 -2.10
C THR A 120 -12.46 -1.58 -2.56
N ARG A 121 -11.22 -1.12 -2.69
CA ARG A 121 -10.12 -1.92 -3.22
C ARG A 121 -9.67 -3.01 -2.25
N ILE A 122 -9.52 -2.70 -0.97
CA ILE A 122 -9.09 -3.67 0.05
C ILE A 122 -10.20 -4.69 0.32
N GLY A 123 -11.46 -4.26 0.29
CA GLY A 123 -12.61 -5.16 0.44
C GLY A 123 -12.65 -6.30 -0.58
N THR A 124 -11.98 -6.19 -1.73
CA THR A 124 -11.93 -7.27 -2.74
C THR A 124 -10.97 -8.41 -2.37
N PHE A 125 -9.94 -8.17 -1.55
CA PHE A 125 -8.88 -9.15 -1.30
C PHE A 125 -8.52 -9.35 0.18
N LEU A 126 -8.84 -8.39 1.07
CA LEU A 126 -8.65 -8.49 2.53
C LEU A 126 -9.85 -7.89 3.29
N PRO A 127 -11.05 -8.47 3.17
CA PRO A 127 -12.24 -7.97 3.85
C PRO A 127 -12.13 -8.03 5.39
N GLU A 128 -11.39 -8.99 5.93
CA GLU A 128 -11.17 -9.12 7.39
C GLU A 128 -10.31 -7.97 7.94
N LEU A 129 -9.24 -7.60 7.22
CA LEU A 129 -8.42 -6.44 7.57
C LEU A 129 -9.26 -5.17 7.57
N LEU A 130 -10.10 -5.00 6.54
CA LEU A 130 -10.98 -3.83 6.42
C LEU A 130 -11.92 -3.71 7.63
N ALA A 131 -12.50 -4.82 8.08
CA ALA A 131 -13.36 -4.82 9.28
C ALA A 131 -12.60 -4.41 10.55
N GLU A 132 -11.29 -4.68 10.64
CA GLU A 132 -10.45 -4.29 11.76
C GLU A 132 -10.07 -2.80 11.73
N VAL A 133 -9.61 -2.29 10.58
CA VAL A 133 -9.01 -0.95 10.48
C VAL A 133 -9.96 0.13 9.98
N MET A 134 -11.04 -0.25 9.30
CA MET A 134 -12.06 0.66 8.76
C MET A 134 -13.47 0.10 9.00
N PRO A 135 -13.91 -0.05 10.27
CA PRO A 135 -15.21 -0.65 10.62
C PRO A 135 -16.44 0.17 10.15
N GLY A 136 -16.23 1.36 9.61
CA GLY A 136 -17.26 2.20 9.00
C GLY A 136 -16.78 3.64 8.85
N PRO A 137 -17.46 4.44 8.02
CA PRO A 137 -17.13 5.86 7.88
C PRO A 137 -17.14 6.51 9.27
N PRO A 138 -16.18 7.40 9.59
CA PRO A 138 -16.20 8.13 10.85
C PRO A 138 -17.57 8.75 10.98
N ARG A 139 -18.24 8.46 12.11
CA ARG A 139 -19.62 8.88 12.38
C ARG A 139 -19.77 10.31 11.91
N ARG A 140 -20.43 10.50 10.75
CA ARG A 140 -21.06 11.78 10.44
C ARG A 140 -22.01 11.96 11.60
N TYR A 141 -21.61 12.79 12.56
CA TYR A 141 -22.55 13.30 13.53
C TYR A 141 -23.69 13.84 12.70
N PHE A 142 -24.83 13.16 12.73
CA PHE A 142 -26.09 13.65 12.23
C PHE A 142 -26.43 14.87 13.09
N TYR A 143 -25.81 16.01 12.77
CA TYR A 143 -26.34 17.31 13.13
C TYR A 143 -27.34 17.68 12.05
N TYR A 144 -28.57 17.97 12.51
CA TYR A 144 -29.76 18.45 11.79
C TYR A 144 -30.53 17.35 11.03
N SER A 145 -31.81 17.06 11.32
CA SER A 145 -32.89 17.82 11.97
C SER A 145 -33.85 16.91 12.73
#